data_AF-A0AAW2NVM8-F1
#
_entry.id   AF-A0AAW2NVM8-F1
#
_cell.length_a   1.000
_cell.length_b   1.000
_cell.length_c   1.000
_cell.angle_alpha   90.00
_cell.angle_beta   90.00
_cell.angle_gamma   90.00
#
_symmetry.space_group_name_H-M   'P 1'
#
loop_
_entity.id
_entity.type
_entity.pdbx_description
1 polymer ?
#
loop_
_entity_poly.entity_id
_entity_poly.type
_entity_poly.pdbx_seq_one_letter_code
_entity_poly.pdbx_strand_id
1 'polypeptide(L)'
;MGATYRWEDCGCSCTMAMVLTQALEEDDYSAIRQLQESLDHNPSDPSVHFNLGVLLWEKGERTQEMREKAVEHLMVAAKLNPQNAVAFRYLGHYYARIAPEPQRALKCYQRAVVINPDDLEAGV
;
A
#
# COMPACT_ATOMS: atom_id res chain seq x y z
N MET A 1 -43.98 -18.44 -23.61
CA MET A 1 -42.90 -18.35 -24.61
C MET A 1 -42.16 -17.05 -24.38
N GLY A 2 -40.95 -17.09 -23.82
CA GLY A 2 -40.15 -15.92 -23.49
C GLY A 2 -38.79 -16.40 -22.98
N ALA A 3 -37.76 -16.14 -23.77
CA ALA A 3 -36.46 -16.80 -23.77
C ALA A 3 -35.77 -16.96 -22.40
N THR A 4 -35.32 -18.19 -22.13
CA THR A 4 -34.23 -18.48 -21.19
C THR A 4 -32.95 -17.92 -21.81
N TYR A 5 -32.45 -16.81 -21.28
CA TYR A 5 -31.14 -16.31 -21.67
C TYR A 5 -30.07 -17.22 -21.07
N ARG A 6 -29.36 -17.90 -21.97
CA ARG A 6 -28.21 -18.77 -21.71
C ARG A 6 -26.97 -17.87 -21.83
N TRP A 7 -26.31 -17.60 -20.70
CA TRP A 7 -25.13 -16.71 -20.61
C TRP A 7 -23.81 -17.46 -20.73
N GLU A 8 -23.86 -18.72 -21.16
CA GLU A 8 -22.68 -19.49 -21.53
C GLU A 8 -22.26 -18.98 -22.90
N ASP A 9 -21.15 -18.23 -22.96
CA ASP A 9 -20.30 -17.93 -24.12
C ASP A 9 -19.88 -16.44 -24.24
N CYS A 10 -19.18 -15.94 -23.22
CA CYS A 10 -18.16 -14.88 -23.38
C CYS A 10 -17.13 -14.95 -22.24
N GLY A 11 -16.02 -15.66 -22.48
CA GLY A 11 -14.70 -15.43 -21.85
C GLY A 11 -14.62 -15.33 -20.33
N CYS A 12 -14.70 -16.45 -19.62
CA CYS A 12 -14.51 -16.60 -18.16
C CYS A 12 -13.09 -16.29 -17.63
N SER A 13 -12.39 -15.28 -18.15
CA SER A 13 -11.17 -14.76 -17.52
C SER A 13 -11.47 -13.59 -16.56
N CYS A 14 -12.62 -12.90 -16.71
CA CYS A 14 -12.97 -11.76 -15.87
C CYS A 14 -13.65 -12.14 -14.55
N THR A 15 -14.45 -13.21 -14.48
CA THR A 15 -15.18 -13.59 -13.27
C THR A 15 -14.29 -14.28 -12.25
N MET A 16 -13.38 -15.17 -12.67
CA MET A 16 -12.33 -15.71 -11.80
C MET A 16 -11.43 -14.59 -11.28
N ALA A 17 -11.01 -13.65 -12.15
CA ALA A 17 -10.23 -12.50 -11.71
C ALA A 17 -11.01 -11.61 -10.74
N MET A 18 -12.28 -11.27 -11.00
CA MET A 18 -13.11 -10.47 -10.09
C MET A 18 -13.37 -11.19 -8.75
N VAL A 19 -13.65 -12.50 -8.75
CA VAL A 19 -13.90 -13.28 -7.52
C VAL A 19 -12.61 -13.49 -6.72
N LEU A 20 -11.48 -13.77 -7.37
CA LEU A 20 -10.15 -13.79 -6.71
C LEU A 20 -9.80 -12.40 -6.18
N THR A 21 -10.09 -11.33 -6.92
CA THR A 21 -9.90 -9.96 -6.46
C THR A 21 -10.79 -9.65 -5.27
N GLN A 22 -12.04 -10.15 -5.24
CA GLN A 22 -12.97 -9.97 -4.12
C GLN A 22 -12.55 -10.74 -2.86
N ALA A 23 -12.09 -11.98 -3.01
CA ALA A 23 -11.60 -12.80 -1.90
C ALA A 23 -10.30 -12.21 -1.30
N LEU A 24 -9.38 -11.74 -2.15
CA LEU A 24 -8.17 -11.03 -1.71
C LEU A 24 -8.51 -9.68 -1.08
N GLU A 25 -9.55 -8.98 -1.55
CA GLU A 25 -10.02 -7.74 -0.92
C GLU A 25 -10.59 -7.97 0.49
N GLU A 26 -11.36 -9.04 0.73
CA GLU A 26 -11.89 -9.35 2.07
C GLU A 26 -10.80 -9.70 3.09
N ASP A 27 -9.79 -10.49 2.70
CA ASP A 27 -8.68 -10.83 3.58
C ASP A 27 -7.86 -9.58 3.97
N ASP A 28 -7.66 -8.64 3.05
CA ASP A 28 -6.86 -7.46 3.28
C ASP A 28 -7.53 -6.43 4.21
N TYR A 29 -8.86 -6.25 4.14
CA TYR A 29 -9.58 -5.44 5.13
C TYR A 29 -9.54 -6.06 6.53
N SER A 30 -9.54 -7.39 6.61
CA SER A 30 -9.36 -8.10 7.88
C SER A 30 -7.95 -7.87 8.46
N ALA A 31 -6.92 -7.86 7.61
CA ALA A 31 -5.54 -7.58 8.00
C ALA A 31 -5.35 -6.14 8.50
N ILE A 32 -5.94 -5.15 7.83
CA ILE A 32 -5.95 -3.76 8.28
C ILE A 32 -6.55 -3.66 9.69
N ARG A 33 -7.65 -4.37 9.95
CA ARG A 33 -8.32 -4.38 11.25
C ARG A 33 -7.45 -4.99 12.35
N GLN A 34 -6.80 -6.12 12.07
CA GLN A 34 -5.88 -6.77 13.02
C GLN A 34 -4.67 -5.88 13.33
N LEU A 35 -4.13 -5.19 12.34
CA LEU A 35 -3.02 -4.24 12.55
C LEU A 35 -3.47 -3.04 13.38
N GLN A 36 -4.70 -2.54 13.20
CA GLN A 36 -5.27 -1.48 14.04
C GLN A 36 -5.42 -1.93 15.50
N GLU A 37 -5.96 -3.13 15.74
CA GLU A 37 -6.02 -3.70 17.10
C GLU A 37 -4.61 -3.87 17.70
N SER A 38 -3.63 -4.25 16.89
CA SER A 38 -2.24 -4.32 17.34
C SER A 38 -1.67 -2.94 17.72
N LEU A 39 -2.10 -1.86 17.06
CA LEU A 39 -1.73 -0.50 17.44
C LEU A 39 -2.39 -0.06 18.75
N ASP A 40 -3.59 -0.53 19.05
CA ASP A 40 -4.25 -0.24 20.34
C ASP A 40 -3.45 -0.83 21.52
N HIS A 41 -2.80 -1.97 21.31
CA HIS A 41 -1.93 -2.60 22.31
C HIS A 41 -0.50 -2.05 22.30
N ASN A 42 0.06 -1.75 21.13
CA ASN A 42 1.40 -1.20 20.97
C ASN A 42 1.44 -0.06 19.93
N PRO A 43 1.12 1.18 20.34
CA PRO A 43 0.99 2.31 19.43
C PRO A 43 2.34 2.84 18.90
N SER A 44 3.46 2.23 19.30
CA SER A 44 4.81 2.66 18.89
C SER A 44 5.57 1.57 18.14
N ASP A 45 4.88 0.55 17.63
CA ASP A 45 5.52 -0.48 16.80
C ASP A 45 5.75 0.05 15.38
N PRO A 46 7.02 0.25 14.94
CA PRO A 46 7.32 0.70 13.59
C PRO A 46 6.85 -0.28 12.52
N SER A 47 6.84 -1.59 12.82
CA SER A 47 6.50 -2.65 11.87
C SER A 47 5.01 -2.65 11.56
N VAL A 48 4.18 -2.44 12.59
CA VAL A 48 2.73 -2.35 12.44
C VAL A 48 2.35 -1.12 11.64
N HIS A 49 2.94 0.04 11.96
CA HIS A 49 2.74 1.26 11.16
C HIS A 49 3.21 1.10 9.71
N PHE A 50 4.33 0.42 9.48
CA PHE A 50 4.82 0.14 8.12
C PHE A 50 3.85 -0.76 7.36
N ASN A 51 3.47 -1.90 7.94
CA ASN A 51 2.56 -2.86 7.30
C ASN A 51 1.19 -2.24 7.01
N LEU A 52 0.65 -1.46 7.94
CA LEU A 52 -0.61 -0.75 7.76
C LEU A 52 -0.50 0.29 6.63
N GLY A 53 0.59 1.04 6.60
CA GLY A 53 0.87 2.03 5.56
C GLY A 53 0.99 1.40 4.17
N VAL A 54 1.70 0.27 4.04
CA VAL A 54 1.83 -0.47 2.78
C VAL A 54 0.48 -1.05 2.34
N LEU A 55 -0.26 -1.72 3.21
CA LEU A 55 -1.59 -2.25 2.87
C LEU A 55 -2.55 -1.14 2.44
N LEU A 56 -2.55 0.00 3.13
CA LEU A 56 -3.34 1.17 2.73
C LEU A 56 -2.86 1.78 1.42
N TRP A 57 -1.57 1.73 1.10
CA TRP A 57 -1.04 2.20 -0.18
C TRP A 57 -1.49 1.31 -1.34
N GLU A 58 -1.32 0.00 -1.22
CA GLU A 58 -1.72 -1.01 -2.21
C GLU A 58 -3.24 -0.99 -2.45
N LYS A 59 -4.04 -0.78 -1.40
CA LYS A 59 -5.51 -0.66 -1.52
C LYS A 59 -5.99 0.74 -1.91
N GLY A 60 -5.23 1.76 -1.51
CA GLY A 60 -5.56 3.18 -1.65
C GLY A 60 -5.39 3.74 -3.05
N GLU A 61 -4.98 2.95 -4.04
CA GLU A 61 -5.01 3.40 -5.43
C GLU A 61 -6.39 3.91 -5.86
N ARG A 62 -7.47 3.49 -5.18
CA ARG A 62 -8.85 3.90 -5.46
C ARG A 62 -9.27 5.25 -4.88
N THR A 63 -8.74 5.69 -3.74
CA THR A 63 -9.20 6.93 -3.06
C THR A 63 -8.06 7.76 -2.47
N GLN A 64 -8.19 9.09 -2.57
CA GLN A 64 -7.18 10.03 -2.06
C GLN A 64 -6.97 9.90 -0.54
N GLU A 65 -8.05 9.73 0.22
CA GLU A 65 -8.00 9.61 1.68
C GLU A 65 -7.17 8.41 2.15
N MET A 66 -7.26 7.26 1.46
CA MET A 66 -6.48 6.09 1.82
C MET A 66 -4.99 6.29 1.55
N ARG A 67 -4.63 7.02 0.48
CA ARG A 67 -3.23 7.37 0.21
C ARG A 67 -2.68 8.34 1.24
N GLU A 68 -3.49 9.28 1.71
CA GLU A 68 -3.12 10.19 2.79
C GLU A 68 -2.90 9.44 4.11
N LYS A 69 -3.80 8.52 4.48
CA LYS A 69 -3.60 7.65 5.65
C LYS A 69 -2.38 6.75 5.51
N ALA A 70 -2.13 6.22 4.31
CA ALA A 70 -0.95 5.40 4.03
C ALA A 70 0.34 6.17 4.30
N VAL A 71 0.45 7.41 3.77
CA VAL A 71 1.65 8.23 3.97
C VAL A 71 1.84 8.62 5.44
N GLU A 72 0.76 8.89 6.17
CA GLU A 72 0.84 9.18 7.62
C GLU A 72 1.45 8.02 8.39
N HIS A 73 0.97 6.79 8.16
CA HIS A 73 1.50 5.60 8.82
C HIS A 73 2.94 5.28 8.37
N LEU A 74 3.27 5.44 7.09
CA LEU A 74 4.63 5.28 6.58
C LEU A 74 5.59 6.33 7.16
N MET A 75 5.14 7.57 7.37
CA MET A 75 5.92 8.62 8.02
C MET A 75 6.20 8.28 9.48
N VAL A 76 5.21 7.76 10.22
CA VAL A 76 5.40 7.31 11.60
C VAL A 76 6.37 6.14 11.63
N ALA A 77 6.22 5.15 10.74
CA ALA A 77 7.14 4.03 10.63
C ALA A 77 8.58 4.48 10.34
N ALA A 78 8.77 5.43 9.42
CA ALA A 78 10.09 5.98 9.09
C ALA A 78 10.71 6.80 10.24
N LYS A 79 9.88 7.44 11.08
CA LYS A 79 10.33 8.14 12.30
C LYS A 79 10.77 7.17 13.38
N LEU A 80 9.98 6.11 13.59
CA LEU A 80 10.24 5.09 14.61
C LEU A 80 11.39 4.16 14.22
N ASN A 81 11.48 3.81 12.93
CA ASN A 81 12.57 3.02 12.37
C ASN A 81 13.22 3.74 11.17
N PRO A 82 14.23 4.58 11.42
CA PRO A 82 14.95 5.30 10.37
C PRO A 82 15.87 4.40 9.53
N GLN A 83 15.94 3.09 9.79
CA GLN A 83 16.66 2.10 8.98
C GLN A 83 15.74 1.31 8.05
N ASN A 84 14.46 1.67 7.94
CA ASN A 84 13.56 1.03 7.00
C ASN A 84 13.64 1.71 5.62
N ALA A 85 14.49 1.19 4.74
CA ALA A 85 14.64 1.69 3.36
C ALA A 85 13.31 1.68 2.58
N VAL A 86 12.52 0.63 2.78
CA VAL A 86 11.26 0.43 2.06
C VAL A 86 10.23 1.50 2.44
N ALA A 87 10.17 1.88 3.73
CA ALA A 87 9.30 2.98 4.17
C ALA A 87 9.64 4.30 3.45
N PHE A 88 10.93 4.63 3.33
CA PHE A 88 11.36 5.81 2.59
C PHE A 88 11.05 5.72 1.10
N ARG A 89 11.13 4.53 0.50
CA ARG A 89 10.75 4.31 -0.89
C ARG A 89 9.27 4.58 -1.15
N TYR A 90 8.37 4.04 -0.32
CA TYR A 90 6.93 4.32 -0.44
C TYR A 90 6.61 5.81 -0.24
N LEU A 91 7.28 6.49 0.70
CA LEU A 91 7.17 7.96 0.84
C LEU A 91 7.65 8.69 -0.43
N GLY A 92 8.73 8.23 -1.04
CA GLY A 92 9.22 8.73 -2.32
C GLY A 92 8.18 8.60 -3.43
N HIS A 93 7.53 7.44 -3.55
CA HIS A 93 6.47 7.21 -4.52
C HIS A 93 5.27 8.12 -4.28
N TYR A 94 4.88 8.35 -3.01
CA TYR A 94 3.83 9.30 -2.65
C TYR A 94 4.15 10.73 -3.11
N TYR A 95 5.35 11.24 -2.81
CA TYR A 95 5.76 12.58 -3.22
C TYR A 95 6.03 12.72 -4.73
N ALA A 96 6.29 11.62 -5.42
CA ALA A 96 6.47 11.62 -6.87
C ALA A 96 5.12 11.62 -7.62
N ARG A 97 4.14 10.85 -7.14
CA ARG A 97 2.88 10.58 -7.87
C ARG A 97 1.66 11.32 -7.33
N ILE A 98 1.55 11.51 -6.02
CA ILE A 98 0.32 12.01 -5.36
C ILE A 98 0.46 13.47 -4.97
N ALA A 99 1.52 13.81 -4.24
CA ALA A 99 1.83 15.17 -3.83
C ALA A 99 3.14 15.59 -4.51
N PRO A 100 3.10 16.10 -5.77
CA PRO A 100 4.27 16.28 -6.64
C PRO A 100 5.28 17.28 -6.05
N GLU A 101 6.13 16.77 -5.16
CA GLU A 101 7.21 17.46 -4.49
C GLU A 101 8.53 16.74 -4.84
N PRO A 102 9.10 16.97 -6.04
CA PRO A 102 10.22 16.19 -6.54
C PRO A 102 11.45 16.27 -5.64
N GLN A 103 11.66 17.41 -4.98
CA GLN A 103 12.74 17.62 -4.03
C GLN A 103 12.60 16.73 -2.78
N ARG A 104 11.38 16.52 -2.29
CA ARG A 104 11.11 15.62 -1.15
C ARG A 104 11.23 14.17 -1.57
N ALA A 105 10.63 13.81 -2.70
CA ALA A 105 10.71 12.46 -3.26
C ALA A 105 12.18 12.01 -3.41
N LEU A 106 13.01 12.86 -4.01
CA LEU A 106 14.43 12.58 -4.23
C LEU A 106 15.20 12.39 -2.91
N LYS A 107 14.91 13.19 -1.88
CA LYS A 107 15.51 12.99 -0.55
C LYS A 107 15.09 11.66 0.09
N CYS A 108 13.84 11.26 -0.08
CA CYS A 108 13.34 9.98 0.41
C CYS A 108 14.02 8.80 -0.29
N TYR A 109 14.10 8.84 -1.63
CA TYR A 109 14.80 7.82 -2.41
C TYR A 109 16.29 7.76 -2.09
N GLN A 110 16.98 8.90 -2.01
CA GLN A 110 18.37 8.95 -1.57
C GLN A 110 18.57 8.30 -0.21
N ARG A 111 17.65 8.53 0.74
CA ARG A 111 17.72 7.90 2.06
C ARG A 111 17.53 6.38 1.96
N ALA A 112 16.58 5.92 1.15
CA ALA A 112 16.36 4.50 0.90
C ALA A 112 17.62 3.83 0.31
N VAL A 113 18.24 4.43 -0.72
CA VAL A 113 19.49 3.93 -1.32
C VAL A 113 20.66 3.94 -0.35
N VAL A 114 20.77 4.96 0.53
CA VAL A 114 21.82 5.00 1.55
C VAL A 114 21.66 3.87 2.57
N ILE A 115 20.42 3.51 2.91
CA ILE A 115 20.12 2.44 3.89
C ILE A 115 20.27 1.07 3.24
N ASN A 116 19.72 0.89 2.05
CA ASN A 116 19.82 -0.33 1.26
C ASN A 116 20.27 0.01 -0.17
N PRO A 117 21.58 -0.03 -0.45
CA PRO A 117 22.12 0.31 -1.76
C PRO A 117 21.76 -0.70 -2.86
N ASP A 118 21.32 -1.90 -2.48
CA ASP A 118 20.85 -2.94 -3.41
C ASP A 118 19.35 -2.81 -3.74
N ASP A 119 18.65 -1.83 -3.16
CA ASP A 119 17.26 -1.56 -3.50
C ASP A 119 17.16 -0.91 -4.90
N LEU A 120 17.02 -1.76 -5.91
CA LEU A 120 16.87 -1.37 -7.32
C LEU A 120 15.66 -0.44 -7.57
N GLU A 121 14.63 -0.48 -6.72
CA GLU A 121 13.44 0.37 -6.87
C GLU A 121 13.62 1.76 -6.25
N ALA A 122 14.63 1.95 -5.38
CA ALA A 122 14.92 3.25 -4.78
C ALA A 122 15.80 4.15 -5.66
N GLY A 123 16.49 3.59 -6.66
CA GLY A 123 17.45 4.30 -7.51
C GLY A 123 16.95 4.76 -8.88
N VAL A 124 15.65 4.59 -9.19
CA VAL A 124 15.04 4.85 -10.52
C VAL A 124 14.38 6.20 -10.67
#